data_AF-A0A533ZX70-F1
#
_entry.id   AF-A0A533ZX70-F1
#
_cell.length_a   1.000
_cell.length_b   1.000
_cell.length_c   1.000
_cell.angle_alpha   90.00
_cell.angle_beta   90.00
_cell.angle_gamma   90.00
#
_symmetry.space_group_name_H-M   'P 1'
#
loop_
_entity.id
_entity.type
_entity.pdbx_description
1 polymer ?
#
loop_
_entity_poly.entity_id
_entity_poly.type
_entity_poly.pdbx_seq_one_letter_code
_entity_poly.pdbx_strand_id
1 'polypeptide(L)'
;MLVGKKLVSDGDNASKVRDAAGSPDKIDKIPGDASSPPMEIWTYKRKDSVITIFVVDSKVVHSQEKPATNAVVGNDSPGGPSASGGR
;
A
#
# COMPACT_ATOMS: atom_id res chain seq x y z
N MET A 1 22.18 2.01 8.62
CA MET A 1 21.76 0.59 8.60
C MET A 1 20.30 0.55 8.13
N LEU A 2 20.06 0.20 6.88
CA LEU A 2 18.73 0.14 6.25
C LEU A 2 18.54 -1.29 5.72
N VAL A 3 18.05 -2.18 6.58
CA VAL A 3 17.82 -3.58 6.23
C VAL A 3 16.40 -3.71 5.67
N GLY A 4 16.31 -3.87 4.35
CA GLY A 4 15.26 -4.62 3.65
C GLY A 4 13.81 -4.11 3.72
N LYS A 5 13.44 -3.20 2.81
CA LYS A 5 12.19 -3.06 2.01
C LYS A 5 10.79 -3.51 2.53
N LYS A 6 10.58 -3.97 3.76
CA LYS A 6 9.28 -4.24 4.36
C LYS A 6 9.26 -3.69 5.77
N LEU A 7 8.51 -2.60 5.97
CA LEU A 7 8.36 -1.97 7.28
C LEU A 7 7.49 -2.78 8.24
N VAL A 8 6.75 -3.77 7.73
CA VAL A 8 5.80 -4.59 8.47
C VAL A 8 5.82 -6.01 7.91
N SER A 9 5.81 -7.01 8.80
CA SER A 9 5.71 -8.43 8.44
C SER A 9 4.50 -9.08 9.10
N ASP A 10 4.02 -10.18 8.52
CA ASP A 10 2.94 -10.97 9.12
C ASP A 10 3.41 -11.53 10.47
N GLY A 11 2.55 -11.44 11.48
CA GLY A 11 2.82 -11.78 12.88
C GLY A 11 3.35 -10.61 13.73
N ASP A 12 3.71 -9.47 13.13
CA ASP A 12 4.10 -8.28 13.91
C ASP A 12 2.94 -7.76 14.79
N ASN A 13 3.30 -7.16 15.93
CA ASN A 13 2.31 -6.50 16.77
C ASN A 13 1.86 -5.18 16.13
N ALA A 14 0.56 -4.92 16.18
CA ALA A 14 -0.06 -3.70 15.71
C ALA A 14 0.55 -2.43 16.34
N SER A 15 1.01 -2.48 17.60
CA SER A 15 1.72 -1.37 18.24
C SER A 15 3.04 -1.04 17.54
N LYS A 16 3.86 -2.05 17.24
CA LYS A 16 5.13 -1.92 16.53
C LYS A 16 4.93 -1.29 15.15
N VAL A 17 3.82 -1.61 14.48
CA VAL A 17 3.45 -0.99 13.20
C VAL A 17 3.18 0.51 13.38
N ARG A 18 2.43 0.92 14.42
CA ARG A 18 2.19 2.34 14.69
C ARG A 18 3.46 3.08 15.11
N ASP A 19 4.32 2.44 15.89
CA ASP A 19 5.59 3.03 16.31
C ASP A 19 6.52 3.26 15.10
N ALA A 20 6.51 2.35 14.13
CA ALA A 20 7.36 2.42 12.94
C ALA A 20 6.78 3.30 11.81
N ALA A 21 5.47 3.22 11.57
CA ALA A 21 4.80 3.86 10.42
C ALA A 21 3.98 5.10 10.80
N GLY A 22 3.77 5.36 12.09
CA GLY A 22 2.87 6.38 12.59
C GLY A 22 1.40 5.96 12.60
N SER A 23 0.52 6.95 12.76
CA SER A 23 -0.93 6.75 12.74
C SER A 23 -1.42 6.42 11.32
N PRO A 24 -2.31 5.43 11.14
CA PRO A 24 -2.97 5.19 9.85
C PRO A 24 -3.80 6.40 9.42
N ASP A 25 -3.86 6.65 8.11
CA ASP A 25 -4.77 7.65 7.53
C ASP A 25 -6.23 7.23 7.66
N LYS A 26 -6.49 5.92 7.63
CA LYS A 26 -7.82 5.35 7.80
C LYS A 26 -7.76 4.04 8.59
N ILE A 27 -8.74 3.85 9.47
CA ILE A 27 -8.96 2.59 10.19
C ILE A 27 -10.41 2.17 9.94
N ASP A 28 -10.60 1.05 9.24
CA ASP A 28 -11.88 0.39 9.11
C ASP A 28 -11.94 -0.78 10.10
N LYS A 29 -12.98 -0.84 10.92
CA LYS A 29 -13.18 -1.92 11.90
C LYS A 29 -14.29 -2.84 11.43
N ILE A 30 -13.95 -4.10 11.22
CA ILE A 30 -14.88 -5.17 10.89
C ILE A 30 -15.14 -5.93 12.19
N PRO A 31 -16.36 -5.85 12.75
CA PRO A 31 -16.69 -6.61 13.96
C PRO A 31 -16.57 -8.11 13.67
N GLY A 32 -16.06 -8.85 14.66
CA GLY A 32 -16.05 -10.30 14.60
C GLY A 32 -17.44 -10.88 14.81
N ASP A 33 -17.61 -12.13 14.43
CA ASP A 33 -18.81 -12.93 14.69
C ASP A 33 -18.46 -14.21 15.46
N ALA A 34 -19.42 -15.13 15.58
CA ALA A 34 -19.23 -16.38 16.32
C ALA A 34 -18.14 -17.30 15.71
N SER A 35 -17.74 -17.09 14.46
CA SER A 35 -16.74 -17.90 13.75
C SER A 35 -15.47 -17.12 13.39
N SER A 36 -15.52 -15.79 13.40
CA SER A 36 -14.43 -14.93 12.93
C SER A 36 -14.07 -13.88 13.99
N PRO A 37 -12.79 -13.76 14.38
CA PRO A 37 -12.35 -12.71 15.29
C PRO A 37 -12.50 -11.31 14.66
N PRO A 38 -12.63 -10.24 15.47
CA PRO A 38 -12.69 -8.88 14.98
C PRO A 38 -11.40 -8.51 14.24
N MET A 39 -11.57 -7.75 13.15
CA MET A 39 -10.49 -7.35 12.27
C MET A 39 -10.46 -5.83 12.11
N GLU A 40 -9.27 -5.25 12.12
CA GLU A 40 -9.05 -3.86 11.73
C GLU A 40 -8.25 -3.80 10.44
N ILE A 41 -8.67 -2.95 9.51
CA ILE A 41 -7.97 -2.67 8.27
C ILE A 41 -7.42 -1.26 8.36
N TRP A 42 -6.10 -1.15 8.40
CA TRP A 42 -5.39 0.12 8.48
C TRP A 42 -4.87 0.50 7.11
N THR A 43 -5.17 1.71 6.67
CA THR A 43 -4.70 2.24 5.39
C THR A 43 -3.72 3.38 5.64
N TYR A 44 -2.56 3.28 4.99
CA TYR A 44 -1.54 4.32 4.95
C TYR A 44 -1.37 4.81 3.51
N LYS A 45 -1.54 6.10 3.29
CA LYS A 45 -1.32 6.76 2.01
C LYS A 45 0.05 7.39 2.01
N ARG A 46 0.92 6.90 1.13
CA ARG A 46 2.20 7.53 0.80
C ARG A 46 2.06 8.26 -0.53
N LYS A 47 3.09 9.04 -0.85
CA LYS A 47 3.16 9.79 -2.10
C LYS A 47 2.96 8.89 -3.34
N ASP A 48 3.59 7.72 -3.34
CA ASP A 48 3.66 6.83 -4.51
C ASP A 48 3.01 5.46 -4.26
N SER A 49 2.54 5.18 -3.04
CA SER A 49 1.94 3.90 -2.67
C SER A 49 0.82 4.03 -1.64
N VAL A 50 -0.07 3.05 -1.64
CA VAL A 50 -1.08 2.82 -0.61
C VAL A 50 -0.76 1.49 0.05
N ILE A 51 -0.57 1.51 1.37
CA ILE A 51 -0.29 0.32 2.17
C ILE A 51 -1.55 -0.01 2.97
N THR A 52 -2.05 -1.22 2.81
CA THR A 52 -3.18 -1.77 3.57
C THR A 52 -2.67 -2.86 4.49
N ILE A 53 -2.96 -2.75 5.78
CA ILE A 53 -2.55 -3.70 6.82
C ILE A 53 -3.80 -4.27 7.46
N PHE A 54 -3.88 -5.59 7.53
CA PHE A 54 -4.95 -6.33 8.17
C PHE A 54 -4.48 -6.78 9.54
N VAL A 55 -5.19 -6.35 10.57
CA VAL A 55 -4.89 -6.64 11.97
C VAL A 55 -6.02 -7.46 12.56
N VAL A 56 -5.69 -8.59 13.17
CA VAL A 56 -6.63 -9.43 13.94
C VAL A 56 -5.98 -9.69 15.29
N ASP A 57 -6.74 -9.50 16.37
CA ASP A 57 -6.24 -9.70 17.75
C ASP A 57 -4.90 -8.97 18.01
N SER A 58 -4.82 -7.71 17.58
CA SER A 58 -3.60 -6.88 17.67
C SER A 58 -2.36 -7.42 16.95
N LYS A 59 -2.52 -8.38 16.03
CA LYS A 59 -1.46 -8.92 15.19
C LYS A 59 -1.72 -8.66 13.73
N VAL A 60 -0.66 -8.34 13.00
CA VAL A 60 -0.73 -8.25 11.53
C VAL A 60 -0.90 -9.66 10.99
N VAL A 61 -2.01 -9.91 10.30
CA VAL A 61 -2.27 -11.18 9.61
C VAL A 61 -1.96 -11.10 8.12
N HIS A 62 -2.00 -9.89 7.57
CA HIS A 62 -1.67 -9.65 6.18
C HIS A 62 -1.27 -8.19 5.96
N SER A 63 -0.38 -7.96 5.01
CA SER A 63 -0.02 -6.62 4.54
C SER A 63 0.08 -6.59 3.01
N GLN A 64 -0.47 -5.54 2.42
CA GLN A 64 -0.46 -5.33 0.99
C GLN A 64 -0.02 -3.90 0.68
N GLU A 65 0.96 -3.75 -0.21
CA GLU A 65 1.32 -2.46 -0.79
C GLU A 65 0.89 -2.44 -2.25
N LYS A 66 0.15 -1.40 -2.62
CA LYS A 66 -0.20 -1.09 -4.02
C LYS A 66 0.43 0.23 -4.40
N PRO A 67 0.93 0.40 -5.63
CA PRO A 67 1.25 1.72 -6.15
C PRO A 67 0.03 2.62 -6.00
N ALA A 68 0.22 3.85 -5.53
CA ALA A 68 -0.80 4.87 -5.62
C ALA A 68 -1.00 5.03 -7.12
N THR A 69 -2.21 4.76 -7.63
CA THR A 69 -2.55 4.98 -9.03
C THR A 69 -2.46 6.48 -9.31
N ASN A 70 -1.25 6.98 -9.51
CA ASN A 70 -1.00 7.99 -10.51
C ASN A 70 -1.07 7.19 -11.80
N ALA A 71 -2.16 7.35 -12.54
CA ALA A 71 -2.25 6.88 -13.89
C ALA A 71 -1.08 7.48 -14.68
N VAL A 72 0.05 6.75 -14.74
CA VAL A 72 1.03 6.91 -15.81
C VAL A 72 0.35 6.28 -17.01
N VAL A 73 -0.56 7.05 -17.61
CA VAL A 73 -0.92 6.84 -19.02
C VAL A 73 0.39 7.02 -19.76
N GLY A 74 0.90 5.93 -20.33
CA GLY A 74 2.17 5.89 -21.03
C GLY A 74 2.22 6.95 -22.13
N ASN A 75 3.02 7.99 -21.92
CA ASN A 75 3.53 8.83 -22.98
C ASN A 75 4.87 8.27 -23.41
N ASP A 76 4.87 7.18 -24.18
CA ASP A 76 6.04 6.73 -24.93
C ASP A 76 5.59 5.97 -26.18
N SER A 77 5.38 6.71 -27.27
CA SER A 77 5.74 6.23 -28.60
C SER A 77 6.66 7.27 -29.22
N PRO A 78 7.94 6.93 -29.46
CA PRO A 78 8.96 7.85 -29.93
C PRO A 78 8.72 8.25 -31.38
N GLY A 79 9.15 9.48 -31.72
CA GLY A 79 8.92 10.10 -33.02
C GLY A 79 9.33 9.26 -34.23
N GLY A 80 8.43 9.24 -35.22
CA GLY A 80 8.79 8.97 -36.60
C GLY A 80 9.22 10.26 -37.29
N PRO A 81 10.27 10.25 -38.14
CA PRO A 81 10.87 11.46 -38.67
C PRO A 81 9.93 12.20 -39.63
N SER A 82 9.93 13.53 -39.51
CA SER A 82 9.50 14.44 -40.57
C SER A 82 10.17 14.07 -41.89
N ALA A 83 9.39 13.62 -42.87
CA ALA A 83 9.79 13.63 -44.27
C ALA A 83 9.02 14.75 -44.97
N SER A 84 9.71 15.87 -45.15
CA SER A 84 9.41 16.92 -46.12
C SER A 84 9.61 16.40 -47.55
N GLY A 85 8.65 16.66 -48.44
CA GLY A 85 8.77 16.48 -49.89
C GLY A 85 7.37 16.44 -50.49
N GLY A 86 6.87 17.40 -51.26
CA GLY A 86 7.57 18.24 -52.22
C GLY A 86 7.32 17.67 -53.61
N ARG A 87 6.13 17.91 -54.16
CA ARG A 87 5.82 18.29 -55.55
C ARG A 87 4.32 18.32 -55.79
#